data_AF-A0A6G0V325-F1
#
_entry.id   AF-A0A6G0V325-F1
#
_cell.length_a   1.000
_cell.length_b   1.000
_cell.length_c   1.000
_cell.angle_alpha   90.00
_cell.angle_beta   90.00
_cell.angle_gamma   90.00
#
_symmetry.space_group_name_H-M   'P 1'
#
loop_
_entity.id
_entity.type
_entity.pdbx_description
1 polymer ?
#
loop_
_entity_poly.entity_id
_entity_poly.type
_entity_poly.pdbx_seq_one_letter_code
_entity_poly.pdbx_strand_id
1 'polypeptide(L)'
;MPLFYDKEKLDEIKREQEERQEYVKNIGIEYRFGCYEEKRPESCHLLGEYAEAVEQNFKLALQLFRDNCEQKEYPKSCYKYAMYLLHGKEVEPSFKKMIRPLEVACSGNMPPGCRYLSLVHWNGEKDREPNPKKAEEAMAKACALEDGEACWMLSTWYLGSNAKFVKPKADKPENKLGQLERNPEKALEYGIRACEYNIPQSCANVSRMYRIGDGIPKNPDKAKEYVEKASEIIELLKSREANPGFTGS
;
A
#
# COMPACT_ATOMS: atom_id res chain seq x y z
N MET A 1 19.97 -50.91 10.33
CA MET A 1 19.60 -49.94 11.37
C MET A 1 19.39 -48.47 10.94
N PRO A 2 19.46 -48.03 9.65
CA PRO A 2 19.10 -46.64 9.29
C PRO A 2 17.62 -46.41 8.93
N LEU A 3 16.88 -47.44 8.51
CA LEU A 3 15.53 -47.28 7.95
C LEU A 3 14.41 -47.01 8.97
N PHE A 4 14.62 -47.30 10.26
CA PHE A 4 13.60 -47.10 11.30
C PHE A 4 13.58 -45.66 11.85
N TYR A 5 14.75 -45.01 11.91
CA TYR A 5 14.90 -43.65 12.44
C TYR A 5 14.23 -42.58 11.55
N ASP A 6 14.15 -42.86 10.24
CA ASP A 6 13.54 -41.96 9.26
C ASP A 6 11.99 -42.01 9.33
N LYS A 7 11.43 -43.18 9.66
CA LYS A 7 9.98 -43.38 9.76
C LYS A 7 9.39 -42.66 10.98
N GLU A 8 10.03 -42.76 12.15
CA GLU A 8 9.57 -42.05 13.35
C GLU A 8 9.57 -40.53 13.17
N LYS A 9 10.61 -40.00 12.51
CA LYS A 9 10.72 -38.58 12.18
C LYS A 9 9.67 -38.13 11.16
N LEU A 10 9.39 -38.95 10.14
CA LEU A 10 8.30 -38.70 9.19
C LEU A 10 6.92 -38.73 9.86
N ASP A 11 6.70 -39.65 10.80
CA ASP A 11 5.45 -39.75 11.55
C ASP A 11 5.28 -38.58 12.53
N GLU A 12 6.37 -38.09 13.13
CA GLU A 12 6.38 -36.86 13.94
C GLU A 12 6.03 -35.62 13.10
N ILE A 13 6.66 -35.44 11.94
CA ILE A 13 6.35 -34.33 11.02
C ILE A 13 4.88 -34.36 10.60
N LYS A 14 4.33 -35.56 10.33
CA LYS A 14 2.91 -35.71 9.99
C LYS A 14 1.99 -35.32 11.15
N ARG A 15 2.27 -35.79 12.37
CA ARG A 15 1.49 -35.41 13.57
C ARG A 15 1.51 -33.89 13.77
N GLU A 16 2.67 -33.26 13.67
CA GLU A 16 2.76 -31.80 13.77
C GLU A 16 1.97 -31.09 12.66
N GLN A 17 1.97 -31.63 11.44
CA GLN A 17 1.18 -31.07 10.34
C GLN A 17 -0.33 -31.20 10.60
N GLU A 18 -0.78 -32.34 11.12
CA GLU A 18 -2.18 -32.58 11.50
C GLU A 18 -2.62 -31.64 12.63
N GLU A 19 -1.82 -31.50 13.68
CA GLU A 19 -2.07 -30.57 14.79
C GLU A 19 -2.15 -29.12 14.29
N ARG A 20 -1.25 -28.72 13.39
CA ARG A 20 -1.29 -27.39 12.75
C ARG A 20 -2.57 -27.20 11.93
N GLN A 21 -3.00 -28.21 11.18
CA GLN A 21 -4.23 -28.14 10.38
C GLN A 21 -5.48 -28.02 11.28
N GLU A 22 -5.53 -28.78 12.36
CA GLU A 22 -6.62 -28.72 13.34
C GLU A 22 -6.68 -27.35 14.01
N TYR A 23 -5.53 -26.80 14.43
CA TYR A 23 -5.44 -25.46 14.99
C TYR A 23 -5.97 -24.38 14.04
N VAL A 24 -5.55 -24.41 12.78
CA VAL A 24 -6.05 -23.48 11.74
C VAL A 24 -7.55 -23.62 11.55
N LYS A 25 -8.08 -24.85 11.54
CA LYS A 25 -9.52 -25.09 11.44
C LYS A 25 -10.28 -24.51 12.64
N ASN A 26 -9.76 -24.67 13.86
CA ASN A 26 -10.38 -24.15 15.08
C ASN A 26 -10.42 -22.62 15.09
N ILE A 27 -9.35 -21.96 14.62
CA ILE A 27 -9.35 -20.51 14.39
C ILE A 27 -10.49 -20.10 13.44
N GLY A 28 -10.69 -20.83 12.34
CA GLY A 28 -11.78 -20.56 11.41
C GLY A 28 -13.17 -20.70 12.04
N ILE A 29 -13.34 -21.56 13.05
CA ILE A 29 -14.59 -21.68 13.82
C ILE A 29 -14.80 -20.47 14.71
N GLU A 30 -13.76 -20.02 15.43
CA GLU A 30 -13.82 -18.83 16.28
C GLU A 30 -14.16 -17.57 15.48
N TYR A 31 -13.55 -17.39 14.31
CA TYR A 31 -13.84 -16.27 13.42
C TYR A 31 -15.30 -16.30 12.91
N ARG A 32 -15.82 -17.49 12.57
CA ARG A 32 -17.22 -17.68 12.19
C ARG A 32 -18.16 -17.31 13.33
N PHE A 33 -17.91 -17.82 14.53
CA PHE A 33 -18.72 -17.50 15.71
C PHE A 33 -18.71 -15.99 16.01
N GLY A 34 -17.52 -15.38 16.06
CA GLY A 34 -17.42 -13.94 16.32
C GLY A 34 -18.06 -13.05 15.24
N CYS A 35 -18.00 -13.47 13.97
CA CYS A 35 -18.64 -12.72 12.90
C CYS A 35 -20.15 -12.91 12.86
N TYR A 36 -20.64 -14.16 12.91
CA TYR A 36 -22.05 -14.46 12.67
C TYR A 36 -22.90 -14.40 13.93
N GLU A 37 -22.39 -14.80 15.09
CA GLU A 37 -23.14 -14.78 16.35
C GLU A 37 -22.92 -13.47 17.10
N GLU A 38 -21.67 -13.07 17.29
CA GLU A 38 -21.33 -11.86 18.08
C GLU A 38 -21.34 -10.58 17.24
N LYS A 39 -21.42 -10.70 15.90
CA LYS A 39 -21.44 -9.58 14.96
C LYS A 39 -20.25 -8.63 15.11
N ARG A 40 -19.08 -9.12 15.55
CA ARG A 40 -17.88 -8.29 15.70
C ARG A 40 -17.26 -7.95 14.34
N PRO A 41 -17.07 -6.66 14.00
CA PRO A 41 -16.46 -6.28 12.73
C PRO A 41 -15.06 -6.87 12.53
N GLU A 42 -14.27 -6.95 13.60
CA GLU A 42 -12.92 -7.52 13.59
C GLU A 42 -12.95 -9.00 13.23
N SER A 43 -13.88 -9.76 13.83
CA SER A 43 -14.05 -11.19 13.53
C SER A 43 -14.53 -11.43 12.11
N CYS A 44 -15.42 -10.59 11.58
CA CYS A 44 -15.82 -10.67 10.18
C CYS A 44 -14.67 -10.38 9.22
N HIS A 45 -13.80 -9.44 9.56
CA HIS A 45 -12.60 -9.18 8.78
C HIS A 45 -11.65 -10.38 8.79
N LEU A 46 -11.36 -10.94 9.97
CA LEU A 46 -10.50 -12.11 10.12
C LEU A 46 -11.07 -13.34 9.42
N LEU A 47 -12.39 -13.52 9.45
CA LEU A 47 -13.05 -14.57 8.67
C LEU A 47 -12.87 -14.36 7.16
N GLY A 48 -12.92 -13.11 6.69
CA GLY A 48 -12.64 -12.77 5.29
C GLY A 48 -11.21 -13.10 4.88
N GLU A 49 -10.23 -12.77 5.74
CA GLU A 49 -8.82 -13.11 5.50
C GLU A 49 -8.57 -14.62 5.55
N TYR A 50 -9.24 -15.32 6.47
CA TYR A 50 -9.21 -16.78 6.53
C TYR A 50 -9.79 -17.42 5.27
N ALA A 51 -10.94 -16.93 4.80
CA ALA A 51 -11.55 -17.40 3.56
C ALA A 51 -10.63 -17.13 2.35
N GLU A 52 -9.95 -15.98 2.29
CA GLU A 52 -9.04 -15.59 1.21
C GLU A 52 -7.75 -16.43 1.19
N ALA A 53 -7.05 -16.50 2.33
CA ALA A 53 -5.70 -17.04 2.40
C ALA A 53 -5.65 -18.54 2.69
N VAL A 54 -6.57 -19.05 3.51
CA VAL A 54 -6.57 -20.45 3.97
C VAL A 54 -7.52 -21.29 3.13
N GLU A 55 -8.78 -20.89 3.02
CA GLU A 55 -9.79 -21.65 2.26
C GLU A 55 -9.70 -21.38 0.75
N GLN A 56 -8.98 -20.34 0.33
CA GLN A 56 -8.93 -19.84 -1.06
C GLN A 56 -10.32 -19.61 -1.68
N ASN A 57 -11.30 -19.32 -0.83
CA ASN A 57 -12.67 -19.03 -1.21
C ASN A 57 -12.83 -17.51 -1.41
N PHE A 58 -12.36 -17.03 -2.55
CA PHE A 58 -12.35 -15.60 -2.87
C PHE A 58 -13.75 -14.98 -2.96
N LYS A 59 -14.76 -15.78 -3.33
CA LYS A 59 -16.16 -15.34 -3.38
C LYS A 59 -16.70 -15.05 -1.99
N LEU A 60 -16.44 -15.95 -1.03
CA LEU A 60 -16.83 -15.73 0.37
C LEU A 60 -16.06 -14.57 0.99
N ALA A 61 -14.74 -14.50 0.76
CA ALA A 61 -13.91 -13.41 1.26
C ALA A 61 -14.39 -12.04 0.75
N LEU A 62 -14.67 -11.92 -0.55
CA LEU A 62 -15.25 -10.71 -1.15
C LEU A 62 -16.56 -10.33 -0.46
N GLN A 63 -17.47 -11.29 -0.27
CA GLN A 63 -18.75 -11.03 0.39
C GLN A 63 -18.54 -10.52 1.82
N LEU A 64 -17.68 -11.18 2.61
CA LEU A 64 -17.38 -10.78 3.98
C LEU A 64 -16.77 -9.38 4.07
N PHE A 65 -15.80 -9.06 3.20
CA PHE A 65 -15.18 -7.73 3.18
C PHE A 65 -16.17 -6.65 2.75
N ARG A 66 -16.99 -6.94 1.73
CA ARG A 66 -18.02 -6.03 1.23
C ARG A 66 -19.08 -5.76 2.31
N ASP A 67 -19.67 -6.81 2.87
CA ASP A 67 -20.76 -6.68 3.84
C ASP A 67 -20.27 -5.97 5.11
N ASN A 68 -19.07 -6.32 5.60
CA ASN A 68 -18.47 -5.65 6.76
C ASN A 68 -18.11 -4.19 6.47
N CYS A 69 -17.72 -3.86 5.24
CA CYS A 69 -17.51 -2.46 4.84
C CYS A 69 -18.81 -1.68 4.76
N GLU A 70 -19.80 -2.19 4.02
CA GLU A 70 -21.06 -1.49 3.72
C GLU A 70 -21.95 -1.35 4.96
N GLN A 71 -21.93 -2.32 5.88
CA GLN A 71 -22.81 -2.33 7.05
C GLN A 71 -22.16 -1.79 8.33
N LYS A 72 -20.84 -1.97 8.48
CA LYS A 72 -20.12 -1.67 9.73
C LYS A 72 -19.00 -0.64 9.55
N GLU A 73 -18.75 -0.18 8.32
CA GLU A 73 -17.71 0.79 7.97
C GLU A 73 -16.32 0.42 8.54
N TYR A 74 -16.02 -0.89 8.63
CA TYR A 74 -14.77 -1.35 9.22
C TYR A 74 -13.59 -1.06 8.27
N PRO A 75 -12.62 -0.19 8.63
CA PRO A 75 -11.62 0.35 7.70
C PRO A 75 -10.83 -0.72 6.93
N LYS A 76 -10.35 -1.76 7.62
CA LYS A 76 -9.55 -2.83 6.99
C LYS A 76 -10.37 -3.65 5.98
N SER A 77 -11.65 -3.91 6.27
CA SER A 77 -12.54 -4.58 5.32
C SER A 77 -12.87 -3.69 4.14
N CYS A 78 -13.08 -2.39 4.34
CA CYS A 78 -13.28 -1.46 3.24
C CYS A 78 -12.05 -1.36 2.33
N TYR A 79 -10.84 -1.35 2.89
CA TYR A 79 -9.62 -1.42 2.10
C TYR A 79 -9.52 -2.73 1.30
N LYS A 80 -9.75 -3.88 1.92
CA LYS A 80 -9.77 -5.18 1.22
C LYS A 80 -10.81 -5.20 0.10
N TYR A 81 -12.04 -4.72 0.36
CA TYR A 81 -13.08 -4.64 -0.66
C TYR A 81 -12.66 -3.73 -1.83
N ALA A 82 -12.03 -2.59 -1.57
CA ALA A 82 -11.47 -1.74 -2.62
C ALA A 82 -10.39 -2.46 -3.45
N MET A 83 -9.56 -3.31 -2.82
CA MET A 83 -8.55 -4.10 -3.55
C MET A 83 -9.18 -5.18 -4.43
N TYR A 84 -10.32 -5.75 -4.04
CA TYR A 84 -11.09 -6.64 -4.92
C TYR A 84 -11.63 -5.89 -6.15
N LEU A 85 -12.19 -4.68 -5.94
CA LEU A 85 -12.64 -3.79 -7.01
C LEU A 85 -11.51 -3.27 -7.90
N LEU A 86 -10.25 -3.28 -7.41
CA LEU A 86 -9.07 -2.94 -8.19
C LEU A 86 -8.65 -4.10 -9.11
N HIS A 87 -8.55 -5.31 -8.56
CA HIS A 87 -8.01 -6.47 -9.29
C HIS A 87 -9.06 -7.22 -10.13
N GLY A 88 -10.35 -7.05 -9.84
CA GLY A 88 -11.42 -7.71 -10.58
C GLY A 88 -11.65 -9.17 -10.21
N LYS A 89 -11.15 -9.62 -9.06
CA LYS A 89 -11.29 -11.02 -8.64
C LYS A 89 -12.70 -11.25 -8.10
N GLU A 90 -13.50 -12.10 -8.73
CA GLU A 90 -14.91 -12.38 -8.36
C GLU A 90 -15.85 -11.14 -8.42
N VAL A 91 -15.39 -10.01 -8.95
CA VAL A 91 -16.15 -8.76 -9.09
C VAL A 91 -15.65 -7.97 -10.29
N GLU A 92 -16.53 -7.26 -10.99
CA GLU A 92 -16.12 -6.36 -12.05
C GLU A 92 -15.28 -5.18 -11.49
N PRO A 93 -14.08 -4.90 -12.04
CA PRO A 93 -13.27 -3.77 -11.63
C PRO A 93 -14.03 -2.45 -11.72
N SER A 94 -13.84 -1.57 -10.72
CA SER A 94 -14.47 -0.24 -10.75
C SER A 94 -13.79 0.74 -9.80
N PHE A 95 -12.99 1.66 -10.34
CA PHE A 95 -12.39 2.74 -9.54
C PHE A 95 -13.44 3.66 -8.92
N LYS A 96 -14.54 3.92 -9.64
CA LYS A 96 -15.68 4.66 -9.12
C LYS A 96 -16.28 4.03 -7.87
N LYS A 97 -16.48 2.70 -7.84
CA LYS A 97 -16.98 2.00 -6.65
C LYS A 97 -15.95 1.91 -5.52
N MET A 98 -14.65 2.06 -5.81
CA MET A 98 -13.61 2.09 -4.78
C MET A 98 -13.64 3.37 -3.94
N ILE A 99 -14.20 4.48 -4.43
CA ILE A 99 -14.14 5.78 -3.74
C ILE A 99 -14.69 5.69 -2.31
N ARG A 100 -15.92 5.22 -2.11
CA ARG A 100 -16.54 5.17 -0.78
C ARG A 100 -15.81 4.22 0.19
N PRO A 101 -15.47 2.97 -0.18
CA PRO A 101 -14.65 2.11 0.67
C PRO A 101 -13.30 2.75 1.04
N LEU A 102 -12.64 3.41 0.09
CA LEU A 102 -11.36 4.08 0.35
C LEU A 102 -11.49 5.33 1.23
N GLU A 103 -12.59 6.08 1.14
CA GLU A 103 -12.91 7.16 2.08
C GLU A 103 -13.00 6.64 3.52
N VAL A 104 -13.67 5.51 3.73
CA VAL A 104 -13.79 4.87 5.05
C VAL A 104 -12.42 4.38 5.53
N ALA A 105 -11.67 3.67 4.68
CA ALA A 105 -10.32 3.19 5.02
C ALA A 105 -9.37 4.34 5.37
N CYS A 106 -9.39 5.41 4.59
CA CYS A 106 -8.58 6.60 4.83
C CYS A 106 -9.02 7.35 6.09
N SER A 107 -10.32 7.43 6.37
CA SER A 107 -10.85 8.03 7.61
C SER A 107 -10.43 7.24 8.84
N GLY A 108 -10.35 5.91 8.74
CA GLY A 108 -9.76 5.02 9.73
C GLY A 108 -8.22 5.07 9.82
N ASN A 109 -7.59 6.12 9.27
CA ASN A 109 -6.14 6.33 9.26
C ASN A 109 -5.33 5.17 8.69
N MET A 110 -5.84 4.47 7.67
CA MET A 110 -5.04 3.52 6.90
C MET A 110 -4.24 4.27 5.83
N PRO A 111 -2.90 4.36 5.94
CA PRO A 111 -2.09 5.01 4.92
C PRO A 111 -2.34 4.50 3.49
N PRO A 112 -2.41 3.17 3.22
CA PRO A 112 -2.71 2.69 1.88
C PRO A 112 -4.13 3.04 1.44
N GLY A 113 -5.11 3.10 2.34
CA GLY A 113 -6.47 3.56 2.03
C GLY A 113 -6.47 4.99 1.49
N CYS A 114 -5.74 5.90 2.15
CA CYS A 114 -5.57 7.27 1.69
C CYS A 114 -4.79 7.37 0.37
N ARG A 115 -3.71 6.59 0.21
CA ARG A 115 -2.91 6.57 -1.02
C ARG A 115 -3.74 6.10 -2.22
N TYR A 116 -4.50 5.01 -2.10
CA TYR A 116 -5.35 4.55 -3.19
C TYR A 116 -6.53 5.50 -3.46
N LEU A 117 -7.12 6.12 -2.42
CA LEU A 117 -8.16 7.14 -2.62
C LEU A 117 -7.62 8.30 -3.46
N SER A 118 -6.40 8.72 -3.14
CA SER A 118 -5.70 9.75 -3.88
C SER A 118 -5.51 9.37 -5.35
N LEU A 119 -5.01 8.16 -5.63
CA LEU A 119 -4.77 7.68 -6.99
C LEU A 119 -6.07 7.55 -7.80
N VAL A 120 -7.16 7.13 -7.18
CA VAL A 120 -8.49 7.11 -7.82
C VAL A 120 -8.93 8.53 -8.18
N HIS A 121 -8.75 9.52 -7.31
CA HIS A 121 -9.04 10.91 -7.65
C HIS A 121 -8.08 11.50 -8.68
N TRP A 122 -6.81 11.09 -8.67
CA TRP A 122 -5.81 11.52 -9.62
C TRP A 122 -6.08 11.00 -11.03
N ASN A 123 -6.56 9.77 -11.15
CA ASN A 123 -6.88 9.15 -12.43
C ASN A 123 -8.32 9.45 -12.84
N GLY A 124 -8.50 10.18 -13.93
CA GLY A 124 -9.78 10.31 -14.60
C GLY A 124 -10.19 9.01 -15.30
N GLU A 125 -11.49 8.80 -15.42
CA GLU A 125 -12.13 7.74 -16.20
C GLU A 125 -13.00 8.39 -17.30
N LYS A 126 -13.47 7.58 -18.26
CA LYS A 126 -14.30 8.06 -19.38
C LYS A 126 -15.55 8.83 -18.93
N ASP A 127 -16.16 8.45 -17.80
CA ASP A 127 -17.35 9.09 -17.22
C ASP A 127 -17.05 9.95 -15.98
N ARG A 128 -15.77 10.12 -15.61
CA ARG A 128 -15.37 10.84 -14.39
C ARG A 128 -14.06 11.58 -14.58
N GLU A 129 -14.11 12.90 -14.56
CA GLU A 129 -12.93 13.75 -14.59
C GLU A 129 -12.01 13.53 -13.36
N PRO A 130 -10.67 13.67 -13.51
CA PRO A 130 -9.78 13.65 -12.37
C PRO A 130 -10.07 14.84 -11.45
N ASN A 131 -9.80 14.66 -10.16
CA ASN A 131 -9.91 15.70 -9.15
C ASN A 131 -8.55 15.86 -8.43
N PRO A 132 -7.64 16.71 -8.96
CA PRO A 132 -6.30 16.89 -8.41
C PRO A 132 -6.31 17.37 -6.96
N LYS A 133 -7.28 18.22 -6.59
CA LYS A 133 -7.41 18.74 -5.22
C LYS A 133 -7.68 17.63 -4.21
N LYS A 134 -8.71 16.80 -4.46
CA LYS A 134 -9.02 15.65 -3.59
C LYS A 134 -7.88 14.63 -3.59
N ALA A 135 -7.23 14.44 -4.74
CA ALA A 135 -6.06 13.57 -4.83
C ALA A 135 -4.93 14.07 -3.93
N GLU A 136 -4.58 15.35 -4.02
CA GLU A 136 -3.55 15.97 -3.19
C GLU A 136 -3.87 15.84 -1.69
N GLU A 137 -5.10 16.19 -1.27
CA GLU A 137 -5.55 16.09 0.12
C GLU A 137 -5.38 14.67 0.69
N ALA A 138 -5.85 13.66 -0.07
CA ALA A 138 -5.75 12.26 0.35
C ALA A 138 -4.29 11.76 0.36
N MET A 139 -3.46 12.17 -0.62
CA MET A 139 -2.04 11.78 -0.66
C MET A 139 -1.27 12.43 0.48
N ALA A 140 -1.58 13.69 0.80
CA ALA A 140 -0.95 14.43 1.89
C ALA A 140 -1.28 13.79 3.23
N LYS A 141 -2.52 13.32 3.41
CA LYS A 141 -2.90 12.52 4.57
C LYS A 141 -2.13 11.20 4.64
N ALA A 142 -2.00 10.46 3.52
CA ALA A 142 -1.20 9.22 3.50
C ALA A 142 0.27 9.49 3.90
N CYS A 143 0.88 10.53 3.33
CA CYS A 143 2.24 10.96 3.68
C CYS A 143 2.38 11.38 5.17
N ALA A 144 1.37 12.05 5.72
CA ALA A 144 1.31 12.38 7.14
C ALA A 144 1.19 11.15 8.05
N LEU A 145 0.63 10.06 7.55
CA LEU A 145 0.57 8.74 8.19
C LEU A 145 1.80 7.87 7.88
N GLU A 146 2.93 8.50 7.53
CA GLU A 146 4.22 7.83 7.28
C GLU A 146 4.26 6.89 6.07
N ASP A 147 3.32 7.02 5.13
CA ASP A 147 3.41 6.34 3.82
C ASP A 147 4.48 7.05 2.97
N GLY A 148 5.69 6.49 2.97
CA GLY A 148 6.84 7.00 2.20
C GLY A 148 6.57 7.10 0.71
N GLU A 149 5.86 6.12 0.13
CA GLU A 149 5.47 6.12 -1.28
C GLU A 149 4.52 7.30 -1.57
N ALA A 150 3.57 7.59 -0.68
CA ALA A 150 2.69 8.74 -0.83
C ALA A 150 3.45 10.07 -0.81
N CYS A 151 4.41 10.24 0.10
CA CYS A 151 5.27 11.42 0.13
C CYS A 151 6.08 11.55 -1.17
N TRP A 152 6.63 10.45 -1.68
CA TRP A 152 7.41 10.44 -2.92
C TRP A 152 6.55 10.78 -4.14
N MET A 153 5.30 10.29 -4.20
CA MET A 153 4.36 10.62 -5.26
C MET A 153 3.99 12.11 -5.23
N LEU A 154 3.69 12.69 -4.05
CA LEU A 154 3.46 14.14 -3.92
C LEU A 154 4.64 14.97 -4.38
N SER A 155 5.85 14.58 -3.97
CA SER A 155 7.09 15.22 -4.42
C SER A 155 7.17 15.24 -5.94
N THR A 156 6.89 14.09 -6.58
CA THR A 156 6.90 13.95 -8.04
C THR A 156 5.80 14.77 -8.72
N TRP A 157 4.59 14.85 -8.15
CA TRP A 157 3.51 15.67 -8.69
C TRP A 157 3.87 17.16 -8.67
N TYR A 158 4.45 17.64 -7.58
CA TYR A 158 4.88 19.02 -7.43
C TYR A 158 6.13 19.37 -8.23
N LEU A 159 7.01 18.41 -8.55
CA LEU A 159 8.10 18.61 -9.52
C LEU A 159 7.55 18.98 -10.91
N GLY A 160 6.43 18.38 -11.29
CA GLY A 160 5.83 18.55 -12.61
C GLY A 160 6.62 17.84 -13.72
N SER A 161 5.96 17.65 -14.87
CA SER A 161 6.53 16.96 -16.04
C SER A 161 7.63 17.76 -16.75
N ASN A 162 7.73 19.06 -16.48
CA ASN A 162 8.68 20.00 -17.09
C ASN A 162 9.94 20.25 -16.24
N ALA A 163 10.13 19.55 -15.12
CA ALA A 163 11.36 19.65 -14.33
C ALA A 163 12.58 19.25 -15.17
N LYS A 164 13.68 20.00 -15.06
CA LYS A 164 14.87 19.87 -15.94
C LYS A 164 15.55 18.49 -15.96
N PHE A 165 15.27 17.63 -14.98
CA PHE A 165 15.81 16.27 -14.87
C PHE A 165 14.75 15.16 -14.97
N VAL A 166 13.48 15.53 -15.12
CA VAL A 166 12.42 14.60 -15.46
C VAL A 166 12.40 14.49 -16.97
N LYS A 167 12.71 13.31 -17.49
CA LYS A 167 12.47 13.06 -18.92
C LYS A 167 10.95 13.10 -19.14
N PRO A 168 10.43 13.90 -20.08
CA PRO A 168 9.04 13.84 -20.44
C PRO A 168 8.69 12.39 -20.77
N LYS A 169 7.68 11.83 -20.10
CA LYS A 169 7.08 10.59 -20.61
C LYS A 169 6.44 10.96 -21.94
N ALA A 170 6.67 10.15 -22.98
CA ALA A 170 5.91 10.26 -24.21
C ALA A 170 4.42 10.27 -23.85
N ASP A 171 3.69 11.28 -24.34
CA ASP A 171 2.26 11.42 -24.12
C ASP A 171 1.58 10.10 -24.45
N LYS A 172 1.08 9.41 -23.43
CA LYS A 172 0.08 8.36 -23.63
C LYS A 172 -1.27 9.06 -23.47
N PRO A 173 -1.95 9.41 -24.58
CA PRO A 173 -3.10 10.32 -24.58
C PRO A 173 -4.37 9.71 -23.95
N GLU A 174 -4.28 8.52 -23.36
CA GLU A 174 -5.44 7.68 -23.08
C GLU A 174 -6.01 7.93 -21.67
N ASN A 175 -5.17 8.37 -20.73
CA ASN A 175 -5.60 8.61 -19.35
C ASN A 175 -5.49 10.09 -18.99
N LYS A 176 -6.65 10.71 -18.74
CA LYS A 176 -6.71 12.09 -18.24
C LYS A 176 -6.30 12.11 -16.78
N LEU A 177 -5.01 12.33 -16.54
CA LEU A 177 -4.45 12.43 -15.21
C LEU A 177 -4.70 13.82 -14.62
N GLY A 178 -4.75 13.88 -13.30
CA GLY A 178 -4.71 15.12 -12.57
C GLY A 178 -3.40 15.88 -12.82
N GLN A 179 -3.44 17.18 -12.58
CA GLN A 179 -2.29 18.05 -12.67
C GLN A 179 -2.29 19.00 -11.47
N LEU A 180 -1.13 19.16 -10.84
CA LEU A 180 -0.88 20.21 -9.87
C LEU A 180 0.05 21.25 -10.47
N GLU A 181 -0.06 22.48 -9.99
CA GLU A 181 0.90 23.51 -10.33
C GLU A 181 2.29 23.13 -9.78
N ARG A 182 3.30 23.28 -10.63
CA ARG A 182 4.68 22.99 -10.25
C ARG A 182 5.10 23.88 -9.07
N ASN A 183 5.59 23.25 -8.01
CA ASN A 183 6.08 23.91 -6.82
C ASN A 183 7.34 23.17 -6.30
N PRO A 184 8.55 23.62 -6.70
CA PRO A 184 9.80 22.96 -6.35
C PRO A 184 10.08 22.90 -4.85
N GLU A 185 9.60 23.88 -4.08
CA GLU A 185 9.77 23.93 -2.63
C GLU A 185 8.94 22.84 -1.95
N LYS A 186 7.65 22.70 -2.30
CA LYS A 186 6.81 21.59 -1.82
C LYS A 186 7.34 20.24 -2.30
N ALA A 187 7.80 20.18 -3.55
CA ALA A 187 8.42 18.98 -4.07
C ALA A 187 9.63 18.56 -3.22
N LEU A 188 10.46 19.53 -2.82
CA LEU A 188 11.63 19.28 -1.99
C LEU A 188 11.21 18.82 -0.59
N GLU A 189 10.25 19.48 0.03
CA GLU A 189 9.72 19.15 1.35
C GLU A 189 9.21 17.69 1.40
N TYR A 190 8.30 17.32 0.51
CA TYR A 190 7.78 15.96 0.44
C TYR A 190 8.85 14.94 0.04
N GLY A 191 9.81 15.35 -0.81
CA GLY A 191 10.91 14.50 -1.23
C GLY A 191 11.85 14.15 -0.07
N ILE A 192 12.12 15.12 0.81
CA ILE A 192 12.91 14.92 2.03
C ILE A 192 12.17 13.98 2.98
N ARG A 193 10.88 14.19 3.20
CA ARG A 193 10.05 13.31 4.06
C ARG A 193 10.02 11.86 3.57
N ALA A 194 9.81 11.65 2.28
CA ALA A 194 9.89 10.31 1.69
C ALA A 194 11.27 9.67 1.88
N CYS A 195 12.35 10.46 1.77
CA CYS A 195 13.70 10.00 2.04
C CYS A 195 13.89 9.60 3.51
N GLU A 196 13.30 10.33 4.45
CA GLU A 196 13.28 9.98 5.88
C GLU A 196 12.47 8.71 6.17
N TYR A 197 11.44 8.44 5.36
CA TYR A 197 10.67 7.18 5.38
C TYR A 197 11.29 6.06 4.53
N ASN A 198 12.61 6.10 4.35
CA ASN A 198 13.40 5.05 3.69
C ASN A 198 13.01 4.78 2.22
N ILE A 199 12.56 5.80 1.47
CA ILE A 199 12.41 5.71 0.01
C ILE A 199 13.69 6.20 -0.67
N PRO A 200 14.64 5.31 -1.03
CA PRO A 200 15.94 5.73 -1.55
C PRO A 200 15.85 6.47 -2.89
N GLN A 201 14.83 6.16 -3.70
CA GLN A 201 14.53 6.86 -4.95
C GLN A 201 14.20 8.33 -4.69
N SER A 202 13.57 8.64 -3.55
CA SER A 202 13.28 10.02 -3.16
C SER A 202 14.54 10.76 -2.72
N CYS A 203 15.41 10.11 -1.94
CA CYS A 203 16.72 10.69 -1.60
C CYS A 203 17.53 11.06 -2.85
N ALA A 204 17.57 10.16 -3.85
CA ALA A 204 18.22 10.43 -5.13
C ALA A 204 17.58 11.59 -5.91
N ASN A 205 16.25 11.77 -5.80
CA ASN A 205 15.54 12.91 -6.39
C ASN A 205 15.89 14.22 -5.66
N VAL A 206 15.87 14.24 -4.32
CA VAL A 206 16.28 15.40 -3.52
C VAL A 206 17.72 15.81 -3.82
N SER A 207 18.63 14.83 -3.94
CA SER A 207 20.00 15.08 -4.38
C SER A 207 20.05 15.79 -5.73
N ARG A 208 19.29 15.29 -6.73
CA ARG A 208 19.18 15.94 -8.04
C ARG A 208 18.62 17.35 -7.96
N MET A 209 17.60 17.58 -7.12
CA MET A 209 17.01 18.90 -6.91
C MET A 209 18.07 19.90 -6.42
N TYR A 210 18.83 19.56 -5.39
CA TYR A 210 19.88 20.43 -4.87
C TYR A 210 21.06 20.61 -5.85
N ARG A 211 21.41 19.58 -6.61
CA ARG A 211 22.50 19.66 -7.61
C ARG A 211 22.14 20.60 -8.76
N ILE A 212 20.90 20.53 -9.23
CA ILE A 212 20.45 21.26 -10.43
C ILE A 212 19.92 22.64 -10.08
N GLY A 213 19.28 22.80 -8.91
CA GLY A 213 18.65 24.05 -8.48
C GLY A 213 17.56 24.53 -9.43
N ASP A 214 16.69 23.61 -9.86
CA ASP A 214 15.58 23.95 -10.76
C ASP A 214 14.40 24.54 -9.98
N GLY A 215 14.46 25.84 -9.69
CA GLY A 215 13.47 26.53 -8.87
C GLY A 215 13.67 26.36 -7.36
N ILE A 216 14.82 25.84 -6.93
CA ILE A 216 15.34 25.95 -5.56
C ILE A 216 16.81 26.37 -5.58
N PRO A 217 17.39 26.91 -4.49
CA PRO A 217 18.82 27.19 -4.44
C PRO A 217 19.67 25.93 -4.65
N LYS A 218 20.71 26.03 -5.49
CA LYS A 218 21.70 24.97 -5.63
C LYS A 218 22.45 24.76 -4.32
N ASN A 219 22.68 23.51 -3.95
CA ASN A 219 23.50 23.15 -2.80
C ASN A 219 24.23 21.82 -3.06
N PRO A 220 25.48 21.86 -3.57
CA PRO A 220 26.25 20.65 -3.87
C PRO A 220 26.51 19.75 -2.64
N ASP A 221 26.68 20.34 -1.46
CA ASP A 221 26.95 19.60 -0.22
C ASP A 221 25.74 18.78 0.19
N LYS A 222 24.54 19.40 0.23
CA LYS A 222 23.28 18.68 0.44
C LYS A 222 23.05 17.65 -0.66
N ALA A 223 23.37 17.98 -1.91
CA ALA A 223 23.21 17.01 -2.99
C ALA A 223 24.04 15.73 -2.74
N LYS A 224 25.27 15.87 -2.23
CA LYS A 224 26.13 14.75 -1.84
C LYS A 224 25.57 14.01 -0.63
N GLU A 225 25.15 14.72 0.41
CA GLU A 225 24.53 14.15 1.62
C GLU A 225 23.34 13.24 1.27
N TYR A 226 22.43 13.68 0.39
CA TYR A 226 21.28 12.86 -0.01
C TYR A 226 21.64 11.70 -0.95
N VAL A 227 22.78 11.74 -1.65
CA VAL A 227 23.32 10.55 -2.34
C VAL A 227 23.79 9.52 -1.31
N GLU A 228 24.56 9.95 -0.32
CA GLU A 228 25.09 9.08 0.74
C GLU A 228 23.93 8.43 1.52
N LYS A 229 22.93 9.22 1.92
CA LYS A 229 21.72 8.71 2.58
C LYS A 229 20.95 7.69 1.72
N ALA A 230 20.84 7.92 0.40
CA ALA A 230 20.22 6.95 -0.50
C ALA A 230 20.98 5.61 -0.49
N SER A 231 22.31 5.66 -0.56
CA SER A 231 23.16 4.47 -0.51
C SER A 231 23.05 3.73 0.82
N GLU A 232 23.04 4.44 1.95
CA GLU A 232 22.86 3.86 3.28
C GLU A 232 21.53 3.11 3.41
N ILE A 233 20.43 3.72 2.95
CA ILE A 233 19.10 3.08 2.95
C ILE A 233 19.11 1.82 2.09
N ILE A 234 19.70 1.87 0.89
CA ILE A 234 19.78 0.71 -0.01
C ILE A 234 20.55 -0.44 0.65
N GLU A 235 21.69 -0.16 1.28
CA GLU A 235 22.47 -1.19 1.97
C GLU A 235 21.72 -1.77 3.18
N LEU A 236 21.00 -0.92 3.94
CA LEU A 236 20.15 -1.38 5.03
C LEU A 236 19.05 -2.32 4.52
N LEU A 237 18.36 -1.97 3.43
CA LEU A 237 17.31 -2.80 2.84
C LEU A 237 17.85 -4.16 2.38
N LYS A 238 18.98 -4.18 1.66
CA LYS A 238 19.65 -5.44 1.27
C LYS A 238 20.00 -6.31 2.46
N SER A 239 20.50 -5.70 3.55
CA SER A 239 20.87 -6.46 4.76
C SER A 239 19.67 -7.12 5.45
N ARG A 240 18.50 -6.47 5.40
CA ARG A 240 17.23 -7.01 5.93
C ARG A 240 16.68 -8.12 5.06
N GLU A 241 16.78 -7.99 3.75
CA GLU A 241 16.39 -9.06 2.81
C GLU A 241 17.29 -10.29 2.94
N ALA A 242 18.59 -10.09 3.20
CA ALA A 242 19.55 -11.18 3.42
C ALA A 242 19.35 -11.90 4.77
N ASN A 243 18.79 -11.21 5.76
CA ASN A 243 18.46 -11.76 7.08
C ASN A 243 16.97 -11.52 7.38
N PRO A 244 16.06 -12.33 6.81
CA PRO A 244 14.62 -12.22 7.07
C PRO A 244 14.29 -12.74 8.47
N GLY A 245 14.76 -12.01 9.49
CA GLY A 245 14.27 -12.14 10.86
C GLY A 245 12.83 -11.66 10.87
N PHE A 246 11.92 -12.61 11.02
CA PHE A 246 10.47 -12.48 11.18
C PHE A 246 10.01 -11.11 11.72
N THR A 247 9.65 -10.17 10.84
CA THR A 247 8.87 -8.99 11.21
C THR A 247 7.43 -9.25 10.78
N GLY A 248 6.64 -9.85 11.67
CA GLY A 248 5.19 -9.85 11.54
C GLY A 248 4.69 -8.41 11.61
N SER A 249 3.93 -7.99 10.59
CA SER A 249 3.18 -6.73 10.54
C SER A 249 1.73 -7.05 10.20
#